data_AF-B6WRU6-F1
#
_entry.id   AF-B6WRU6-F1
#
_cell.length_a   1.000
_cell.length_b   1.000
_cell.length_c   1.000
_cell.angle_alpha   90.00
_cell.angle_beta   90.00
_cell.angle_gamma   90.00
#
_symmetry.space_group_name_H-M   'P 1'
#
loop_
_entity.id
_entity.type
_entity.pdbx_description
1 polymer ?
#
loop_
_entity_poly.entity_id
_entity_poly.type
_entity_poly.pdbx_seq_one_letter_code
_entity_poly.pdbx_strand_id
1 'polypeptide(L)'
;MTTAHEIPCYPVPHYPGYCINRRGQVFGPRGMLKIDENYRCTLYRKRHPKSLYVGEIMELVGLLRSESTVEELEDQARKLAVLQEENAALHQELEEARTSLQRARKINSHFMARDKRERRKIRVSEADMAAPDAEMLPEYFGWPNDVKR
;
A
#
# COMPACT_ATOMS: atom_id res chain seq x y z
N MET A 1 4.89 14.76 25.18
CA MET A 1 5.11 16.02 24.45
C MET A 1 6.28 15.80 23.51
N THR A 2 6.02 15.66 22.21
CA THR A 2 7.05 15.43 21.19
C THR A 2 7.79 16.74 20.96
N THR A 3 9.04 16.81 21.43
CA THR A 3 9.96 17.92 21.12
C THR A 3 10.19 17.90 19.61
N ALA A 4 9.55 18.83 18.90
CA ALA A 4 9.87 19.07 17.50
C ALA A 4 11.37 19.31 17.42
N HIS A 5 12.10 18.39 16.78
CA HIS A 5 13.50 18.63 16.45
C HIS A 5 13.56 19.97 15.72
N GLU A 6 14.19 20.97 16.33
CA GLU A 6 14.43 22.26 15.70
C GLU A 6 15.16 21.98 14.39
N ILE A 7 14.44 22.15 13.28
CA ILE A 7 15.00 21.82 11.97
C ILE A 7 16.14 22.80 11.74
N PRO A 8 17.40 22.34 11.58
CA PRO A 8 18.54 23.22 11.42
C PRO A 8 18.32 24.10 10.18
N CYS A 9 18.18 25.40 10.41
CA CYS A 9 17.90 26.40 9.40
C CYS A 9 19.12 27.28 9.20
N TYR A 10 19.47 27.50 7.95
CA TYR A 10 20.66 28.24 7.55
C TYR A 10 20.24 29.59 6.96
N PRO A 11 20.81 30.71 7.42
CA PRO A 11 20.38 32.05 7.00
C PRO A 11 20.71 32.30 5.53
N VAL A 12 19.77 32.87 4.78
CA VAL A 12 19.97 33.18 3.35
C VAL A 12 20.75 34.49 3.21
N PRO A 13 21.93 34.49 2.58
CA PRO A 13 22.69 35.71 2.32
C PRO A 13 21.87 36.74 1.53
N HIS A 14 22.04 38.02 1.87
CA HIS A 14 21.34 39.16 1.25
C HIS A 14 19.82 39.28 1.51
N TYR A 15 19.19 38.29 2.15
CA TYR A 15 17.76 38.29 2.52
C TYR A 15 17.59 38.09 4.04
N PRO A 16 17.72 39.16 4.85
CA PRO A 16 17.65 39.05 6.30
C PRO A 16 16.27 38.58 6.76
N GLY A 17 16.23 37.72 7.78
CA GLY A 17 15.00 37.12 8.31
C GLY A 17 14.48 35.93 7.51
N TYR A 18 15.19 35.53 6.45
CA TYR A 18 14.93 34.30 5.72
C TYR A 18 16.00 33.25 6.01
N CYS A 19 15.57 32.00 6.11
CA CYS A 19 16.45 30.86 6.29
C CYS A 19 15.94 29.67 5.48
N ILE A 20 16.83 28.75 5.14
CA ILE A 20 16.50 27.53 4.39
C ILE A 20 17.10 26.33 5.11
N ASN A 21 16.44 25.19 5.05
CA ASN A 21 16.99 23.94 5.58
C ASN A 21 17.54 23.04 4.47
N ARG A 22 18.21 21.94 4.86
CA ARG A 22 18.74 20.94 3.92
C ARG A 22 17.67 20.23 3.09
N ARG A 23 16.39 20.31 3.47
CA ARG A 23 15.27 19.73 2.73
C ARG A 23 14.70 20.69 1.68
N GLY A 24 15.29 21.88 1.50
CA GLY A 24 14.80 22.89 0.57
C GLY A 24 13.57 23.65 1.06
N GLN A 25 13.18 23.52 2.34
CA GLN A 25 12.09 24.31 2.91
C GLN A 25 12.62 25.70 3.28
N VAL A 26 11.99 26.72 2.70
CA VAL A 26 12.34 28.13 2.92
C VAL A 26 11.43 28.72 3.98
N PHE A 27 12.01 29.37 4.97
CA PHE A 27 11.31 30.05 6.05
C PHE A 27 11.57 31.55 5.94
N GLY A 28 10.53 32.34 6.14
CA GLY A 28 10.61 33.79 6.27
C GLY A 28 10.11 34.27 7.63
N PRO A 29 9.97 35.60 7.80
CA PRO A 29 9.56 36.21 9.07
C PRO A 29 8.18 35.76 9.59
N ARG A 30 7.33 35.21 8.71
CA ARG A 30 5.96 34.76 9.00
C ARG A 30 5.80 33.23 8.99
N GLY A 31 6.90 32.47 8.89
CA GLY A 31 6.91 31.01 8.81
C GLY A 31 7.34 30.47 7.45
N MET A 32 7.00 29.21 7.17
CA MET A 32 7.40 28.52 5.95
C MET A 32 6.76 29.16 4.71
N LEU A 33 7.57 29.44 3.69
CA LEU A 33 7.11 29.97 2.41
C LEU A 33 6.51 28.86 1.55
N LYS A 34 5.52 29.23 0.73
CA LYS A 34 5.01 28.37 -0.33
C LYS A 34 5.99 28.38 -1.50
N ILE A 35 6.27 27.19 -2.00
CA ILE A 35 7.04 26.96 -3.21
C ILE A 35 6.02 26.73 -4.33
N ASP A 36 6.23 27.35 -5.49
CA ASP A 36 5.37 27.16 -6.67
C ASP A 36 5.67 25.84 -7.40
N GLU A 37 4.89 25.54 -8.45
CA GLU A 37 5.06 24.34 -9.27
C GLU A 37 6.42 24.28 -9.99
N ASN A 38 7.10 25.43 -10.12
CA ASN A 38 8.42 25.56 -10.76
C ASN A 38 9.56 25.57 -9.73
N TYR A 39 9.31 25.17 -8.48
CA TYR A 39 10.29 25.15 -7.40
C TYR A 39 10.89 26.53 -7.07
N ARG A 40 10.11 27.60 -7.22
CA ARG A 40 10.49 28.97 -6.86
C ARG A 40 9.76 29.44 -5.62
N CYS A 41 10.39 30.37 -4.92
CA CYS A 41 9.77 31.11 -3.83
C CYS A 41 10.11 32.60 -3.92
N THR A 42 9.22 33.44 -3.39
CA THR A 42 9.42 34.89 -3.40
C THR A 42 10.04 35.35 -2.08
N LEU A 43 11.28 35.82 -2.17
CA LEU A 43 11.99 36.45 -1.07
C LEU A 43 11.86 37.97 -1.17
N TYR A 44 11.77 38.65 -0.03
CA TYR A 44 11.71 40.11 0.00
C TYR A 44 13.04 40.67 0.48
N ARG A 45 13.64 41.53 -0.33
CA ARG A 45 14.75 42.39 0.10
C ARG A 45 14.20 43.78 0.37
N LYS A 46 14.02 44.12 1.65
CA LYS A 46 13.29 45.32 2.09
C LYS A 46 11.84 45.33 1.58
N ARG A 47 11.58 45.97 0.43
CA ARG A 47 10.27 46.05 -0.22
C ARG A 47 10.26 45.50 -1.65
N HIS A 48 11.38 44.97 -2.13
CA HIS A 48 11.49 44.42 -3.47
C HIS A 48 11.30 42.90 -3.43
N PRO A 49 10.19 42.36 -3.97
CA PRO A 49 10.02 40.93 -4.13
C PRO A 49 10.96 40.43 -5.22
N LYS A 50 11.64 39.31 -4.96
CA LYS A 50 12.42 38.58 -5.96
C LYS A 50 12.04 37.11 -5.91
N SER A 51 11.62 36.58 -7.05
CA SER A 51 11.39 35.15 -7.23
C SER A 51 12.74 34.48 -7.48
N LEU A 52 13.08 33.48 -6.66
CA LEU A 52 14.31 32.71 -6.75
C LEU A 52 13.97 31.23 -6.72
N TYR A 53 14.75 30.43 -7.42
CA TYR A 53 14.66 28.98 -7.31
C TYR A 53 15.17 28.52 -5.94
N VAL A 54 14.56 27.48 -5.39
CA VAL A 54 15.02 26.88 -4.13
C VAL A 54 16.48 26.43 -4.25
N GLY A 55 16.87 25.89 -5.41
CA GLY A 55 18.26 25.52 -5.70
C GLY A 55 19.23 26.71 -5.58
N GLU A 56 18.91 27.86 -6.16
CA GLU A 56 19.74 29.08 -6.05
C GLU A 56 19.87 29.52 -4.58
N ILE A 57 18.81 29.40 -3.79
CA ILE A 57 18.83 29.75 -2.36
C ILE A 57 19.72 28.76 -1.59
N MET A 58 19.65 27.47 -1.89
CA MET A 58 20.53 26.45 -1.31
C MET A 58 22.00 26.68 -1.69
N GLU A 59 22.25 27.13 -2.92
CA GLU A 59 23.58 27.50 -3.42
C GLU A 59 24.15 28.69 -2.65
N LEU A 60 23.37 29.77 -2.52
CA LEU A 60 23.76 30.98 -1.78
C LEU A 60 24.20 30.65 -0.35
N VAL A 61 23.54 29.67 0.26
CA VAL A 61 23.77 29.26 1.65
C VAL A 61 24.90 28.22 1.76
N GLY A 62 25.47 27.79 0.64
CA GLY A 62 26.52 26.77 0.59
C GLY A 62 26.03 25.39 1.01
N LEU A 63 24.71 25.14 0.96
CA LEU A 63 24.14 23.81 1.12
C LEU A 63 24.37 22.96 -0.14
N LEU A 64 24.60 23.63 -1.27
CA LEU A 64 25.17 23.05 -2.46
C LEU A 64 26.70 23.28 -2.43
N ARG A 65 27.42 22.54 -1.59
CA ARG A 65 28.88 22.33 -1.68
C ARG A 65 29.08 20.82 -1.70
N SER A 66 29.79 20.18 -2.63
CA SER A 66 30.68 20.59 -3.73
C SER A 66 30.60 19.50 -4.81
N GLU A 67 30.75 19.89 -6.08
CA GLU A 67 31.38 19.07 -7.14
C GLU A 67 31.11 17.56 -7.06
N SER A 68 29.85 17.11 -7.12
CA SER A 68 29.66 15.83 -7.80
C SER A 68 30.09 16.11 -9.23
N THR A 69 31.24 15.56 -9.64
CA THR A 69 31.64 15.63 -11.05
C THR A 69 30.46 15.16 -11.89
N VAL A 70 30.31 15.68 -13.10
CA VAL A 70 29.26 15.22 -14.02
C VAL A 70 29.24 13.69 -14.08
N GLU A 71 30.41 13.05 -13.97
CA GLU A 71 30.60 11.61 -13.83
C GLU A 71 29.86 10.97 -12.64
N GLU A 72 29.88 11.55 -11.44
CA GLU A 72 29.17 10.99 -10.28
C GLU A 72 27.64 11.06 -10.44
N LEU A 73 27.13 12.13 -11.06
CA LEU A 73 25.70 12.26 -11.37
C LEU A 73 25.29 11.30 -12.49
N GLU A 74 26.13 11.11 -13.50
CA GLU A 74 25.92 10.12 -14.55
C GLU A 74 25.94 8.70 -13.98
N ASP A 75 26.86 8.38 -13.07
CA ASP A 75 26.93 7.08 -12.41
C ASP A 75 25.70 6.82 -11.53
N GLN A 76 25.21 7.85 -10.83
CA GLN A 76 23.95 7.75 -10.08
C GLN A 76 22.76 7.57 -11.02
N ALA A 77 22.71 8.29 -12.14
CA ALA A 77 21.66 8.12 -13.13
C ALA A 77 21.66 6.71 -13.75
N ARG A 78 22.84 6.16 -14.06
CA ARG A 78 22.99 4.77 -14.54
C ARG A 78 22.52 3.77 -13.49
N LYS A 79 22.91 3.94 -12.22
CA LYS A 79 22.43 3.10 -11.11
C LYS A 79 20.92 3.16 -10.95
N LEU A 80 20.33 4.35 -11.05
CA LEU A 80 18.87 4.52 -11.00
C LEU A 80 18.17 3.86 -12.18
N ALA A 81 18.73 3.94 -13.39
CA ALA A 81 18.18 3.27 -14.56
C ALA A 81 18.17 1.74 -14.39
N VAL A 82 19.30 1.15 -13.93
CA VAL A 82 19.39 -0.29 -13.64
C VAL A 82 18.37 -0.70 -12.58
N LEU A 83 18.28 0.07 -11.49
CA LEU A 83 17.31 -0.21 -10.42
C LEU A 83 15.86 -0.08 -10.91
N GLN A 84 15.56 0.82 -11.86
CA GLN A 84 14.25 0.94 -12.45
C GLN A 84 13.90 -0.25 -13.35
N GLU A 85 14.86 -0.74 -14.13
CA GLU A 85 14.71 -1.96 -14.93
C GLU A 85 14.49 -3.19 -14.04
N GLU A 86 15.26 -3.34 -12.97
CA GLU A 86 15.09 -4.41 -11.98
C GLU A 86 13.71 -4.32 -11.30
N ASN A 87 13.25 -3.12 -10.94
CA ASN A 87 11.93 -2.93 -10.36
C ASN A 87 10.82 -3.31 -11.34
N ALA A 88 10.96 -2.94 -12.61
CA ALA A 88 10.00 -3.29 -13.65
C ALA A 88 9.93 -4.81 -13.85
N ALA A 89 11.07 -5.49 -13.88
CA ALA A 89 11.15 -6.94 -13.97
C ALA A 89 10.47 -7.62 -12.77
N LEU A 90 10.78 -7.17 -11.54
CA LEU A 90 10.15 -7.68 -10.32
C LEU A 90 8.64 -7.43 -10.29
N HIS A 91 8.19 -6.29 -10.79
CA HIS A 91 6.76 -6.00 -10.93
C HIS A 91 6.08 -6.96 -11.90
N GLN A 92 6.72 -7.26 -13.03
CA GLN A 92 6.20 -8.24 -13.99
C GLN A 92 6.12 -9.64 -13.36
N GLU A 93 7.17 -10.10 -12.67
CA GLU A 93 7.18 -11.38 -11.96
C GLU A 93 6.05 -11.46 -10.91
N LEU A 94 5.81 -10.36 -10.18
CA LEU A 94 4.71 -10.29 -9.21
C LEU A 94 3.33 -10.38 -9.88
N GLU A 95 3.15 -9.78 -11.06
CA GLU A 95 1.90 -9.91 -11.82
C GLU A 95 1.70 -11.34 -12.35
N GLU A 96 2.74 -11.97 -12.87
CA GLU A 96 2.71 -13.37 -13.30
C GLU A 96 2.41 -14.32 -12.12
N ALA A 97 3.02 -14.10 -10.96
CA ALA A 97 2.73 -14.84 -9.73
C ALA A 97 1.29 -14.61 -9.25
N ARG A 98 0.76 -13.39 -9.34
CA ARG A 98 -0.65 -13.10 -8.99
C ARG A 98 -1.63 -13.82 -9.91
N THR A 99 -1.40 -13.77 -11.21
CA THR A 99 -2.30 -14.42 -12.19
C THR A 99 -2.26 -15.94 -12.04
N SER A 100 -1.09 -16.54 -11.81
CA SER A 100 -0.96 -17.98 -11.55
C SER A 100 -1.67 -18.39 -10.25
N LEU A 101 -1.52 -17.62 -9.16
CA LEU A 101 -2.26 -17.84 -7.91
C LEU A 101 -3.77 -17.73 -8.10
N GLN A 102 -4.24 -16.77 -8.88
CA GLN A 102 -5.66 -16.61 -9.16
C GLN A 102 -6.21 -17.81 -9.95
N ARG A 103 -5.47 -18.31 -10.95
CA ARG A 103 -5.81 -19.53 -11.68
C ARG A 103 -5.84 -20.75 -10.75
N ALA A 104 -4.83 -20.92 -9.90
CA ALA A 104 -4.76 -22.00 -8.93
C ALA A 104 -5.94 -21.96 -7.95
N ARG A 105 -6.32 -20.78 -7.44
CA ARG A 105 -7.49 -20.60 -6.58
C ARG A 105 -8.80 -20.99 -7.28
N LYS A 106 -8.96 -20.64 -8.56
CA LYS A 106 -10.14 -21.00 -9.36
C LYS A 106 -10.22 -22.51 -9.61
N ILE A 107 -9.10 -23.16 -9.89
CA ILE A 107 -9.04 -24.62 -10.06
C ILE A 107 -9.38 -25.29 -8.72
N ASN A 108 -8.79 -24.82 -7.63
CA ASN A 108 -9.02 -25.38 -6.31
C ASN A 108 -10.49 -25.22 -5.87
N SER A 109 -11.13 -24.08 -6.16
CA SER A 109 -12.56 -23.90 -5.87
C SER A 109 -13.45 -24.86 -6.68
N HIS A 110 -13.07 -25.17 -7.92
CA HIS A 110 -13.76 -26.19 -8.72
C HIS A 110 -13.64 -27.59 -8.10
N PHE A 111 -12.45 -27.99 -7.66
CA PHE A 111 -12.26 -29.28 -6.98
C PHE A 111 -13.04 -29.34 -5.67
N MET A 112 -12.97 -28.31 -4.83
CA MET A 112 -13.74 -28.24 -3.58
C MET A 112 -15.26 -28.30 -3.82
N ALA A 113 -15.75 -27.67 -4.89
CA ALA A 113 -17.16 -27.75 -5.27
C ALA A 113 -17.56 -29.16 -5.75
N ARG A 114 -16.68 -29.84 -6.49
CA ARG A 114 -16.88 -31.23 -6.93
C ARG A 114 -16.91 -32.18 -5.74
N ASP A 115 -15.92 -32.11 -4.85
CA ASP A 115 -15.85 -32.92 -3.63
C ASP A 115 -17.10 -32.72 -2.77
N LYS A 116 -17.57 -31.48 -2.62
CA LYS A 116 -18.80 -31.19 -1.87
C LYS A 116 -20.04 -31.83 -2.51
N ARG A 117 -20.11 -31.88 -3.85
CA ARG A 117 -21.20 -32.55 -4.56
C ARG A 117 -21.12 -34.07 -4.41
N GLU A 118 -19.92 -34.65 -4.53
CA GLU A 118 -19.71 -36.09 -4.37
C GLU A 118 -20.02 -36.54 -2.95
N ARG A 119 -19.55 -35.81 -1.92
CA ARG A 119 -19.91 -36.08 -0.51
C ARG A 119 -21.42 -36.01 -0.25
N ARG A 120 -22.14 -35.09 -0.91
CA ARG A 120 -23.61 -35.02 -0.81
C ARG A 120 -24.28 -36.24 -1.44
N LYS A 121 -23.80 -36.71 -2.59
CA LYS A 121 -24.34 -37.92 -3.23
C LYS A 121 -24.14 -39.15 -2.35
N ILE A 122 -22.95 -39.31 -1.77
CA ILE A 122 -22.64 -40.43 -0.87
C ILE A 122 -23.58 -40.42 0.35
N ARG A 123 -23.79 -39.26 0.99
CA ARG A 123 -24.72 -39.14 2.11
C ARG A 123 -26.18 -39.44 1.75
N VAL A 124 -26.62 -39.06 0.56
CA VAL A 124 -27.98 -39.39 0.09
C VAL A 124 -28.11 -40.90 -0.14
N SER A 125 -27.13 -41.53 -0.80
CA SER A 125 -27.13 -42.99 -0.98
C SER A 125 -27.03 -43.77 0.33
N GLU A 126 -26.29 -43.27 1.34
CA GLU A 126 -26.25 -43.87 2.68
C GLU A 126 -27.62 -43.76 3.39
N ALA A 127 -28.33 -42.64 3.22
CA ALA A 127 -29.68 -42.46 3.77
C ALA A 127 -30.71 -43.36 3.08
N ASP A 128 -30.63 -43.51 1.76
CA ASP A 128 -31.50 -44.39 0.98
C ASP A 128 -31.26 -45.88 1.32
N MET A 129 -30.00 -46.26 1.59
CA MET A 129 -29.62 -47.61 2.05
C MET A 129 -30.00 -47.89 3.52
N ALA A 130 -30.25 -46.86 4.33
CA ALA A 130 -30.72 -47.00 5.71
C ALA A 130 -32.25 -47.09 5.83
N ALA A 131 -32.99 -46.92 4.72
CA ALA A 131 -34.45 -46.92 4.66
C ALA A 131 -35.16 -48.16 4.04
N PRO A 132 -34.61 -49.41 3.94
CA PRO A 132 -35.40 -50.52 3.41
C PRO A 132 -36.30 -51.22 4.44
N ASP A 133 -36.04 -51.13 5.75
CA ASP A 133 -36.67 -52.02 6.75
C ASP A 133 -37.58 -51.30 7.77
N ALA A 134 -38.39 -50.34 7.31
CA ALA A 134 -39.58 -49.92 8.07
C ALA A 134 -40.78 -50.75 7.58
N GLU A 135 -40.72 -52.07 7.80
CA GLU A 135 -41.80 -53.00 7.50
C GLU A 135 -43.07 -52.66 8.31
N MET A 136 -44.19 -52.63 7.57
CA MET A 136 -45.42 -53.37 7.90
C MET A 136 -45.39 -54.10 9.26
N LEU A 137 -45.97 -53.49 10.30
CA LEU A 137 -46.35 -54.21 11.52
C LEU A 137 -47.88 -54.37 11.55
N PRO A 138 -48.41 -55.60 11.66
CA PRO A 138 -49.84 -55.84 11.69
C PRO A 138 -50.45 -55.35 13.00
N GLU A 139 -51.51 -54.55 12.90
CA GLU A 139 -52.38 -54.13 13.99
C GLU A 139 -53.08 -55.34 14.63
N TYR A 140 -52.48 -56.02 15.61
CA TYR A 140 -53.24 -56.93 16.47
C TYR A 140 -52.50 -57.20 17.78
N PHE A 141 -52.81 -56.45 18.85
CA PHE A 141 -52.92 -56.98 20.21
C PHE A 141 -53.71 -55.96 21.06
N GLY A 142 -54.89 -56.36 21.53
CA GLY A 142 -55.83 -55.50 22.25
C GLY A 142 -55.61 -55.41 23.77
N TRP A 143 -56.01 -54.26 24.32
CA TRP A 143 -56.92 -53.99 25.48
C TRP A 143 -56.73 -54.77 26.80
N PRO A 144 -56.86 -54.13 27.99
CA PRO A 144 -58.20 -53.72 28.44
C PRO A 144 -58.36 -52.45 29.32
N ASN A 145 -59.50 -51.80 29.07
CA ASN A 145 -60.46 -51.21 30.00
C ASN A 145 -60.06 -50.04 30.92
N ASP A 146 -60.44 -48.84 30.48
CA ASP A 146 -60.88 -47.76 31.38
C ASP A 146 -62.20 -48.16 32.07
N VAL A 147 -62.11 -48.52 33.35
CA VAL A 147 -63.26 -48.59 34.26
C VAL A 147 -63.54 -47.18 34.77
N LYS A 148 -64.70 -46.62 34.44
CA LYS A 148 -65.30 -45.49 35.18
C LYS A 148 -66.47 -46.00 36.03
N ARG A 149 -66.38 -45.64 37.32
CA ARG A 149 -67.32 -45.79 38.46
C ARG A 149 -67.39 -47.15 39.13
#